data_AF-A0A972DFX0-F1
#
_entry.id   AF-A0A972DFX0-F1
#
_cell.length_a   1.000
_cell.length_b   1.000
_cell.length_c   1.000
_cell.angle_alpha   90.00
_cell.angle_beta   90.00
_cell.angle_gamma   90.00
#
_symmetry.space_group_name_H-M   'P 1'
#
loop_
_entity.id
_entity.type
_entity.pdbx_description
1 polymer ?
#
loop_
_entity_poly.entity_id
_entity_poly.type
_entity_poly.pdbx_seq_one_letter_code
_entity_poly.pdbx_strand_id
1 'polypeptide(L)'
;GYDDVFVFAPVKPVVEQGDQILGKDGCLNFFAGPTDPKFSAMFNFYNVHYSSTHIVGTSGGNTEDMVESLDLMSAKRINPAAMITHVGGIDSVIETTLNLPKIPGGKKLIYTNINMELTAISDFKEKGKTNPLFAKLAEIVEANNGLWCAEAEKYLLENADSAH
;
A
#
# COMPACT_ATOMS: atom_id res chain seq x y z
N GLY A 1 -7.50 -27.54 0.33
CA GLY A 1 -6.88 -26.31 0.82
C GLY A 1 -6.33 -25.53 -0.35
N TYR A 2 -5.61 -24.45 -0.06
CA TYR A 2 -4.95 -23.58 -1.04
C TYR A 2 -3.48 -23.95 -1.20
N ASP A 3 -2.93 -23.75 -2.39
CA ASP A 3 -1.51 -23.98 -2.68
C ASP A 3 -0.64 -22.89 -2.00
N ASP A 4 -1.11 -21.65 -1.97
CA ASP A 4 -0.43 -20.54 -1.32
C ASP A 4 -1.38 -19.74 -0.43
N VAL A 5 -0.92 -19.40 0.77
CA VAL A 5 -1.66 -18.56 1.73
C VAL A 5 -0.74 -17.45 2.24
N PHE A 6 -1.09 -16.20 1.93
CA PHE A 6 -0.32 -15.03 2.33
C PHE A 6 -0.92 -14.38 3.58
N VAL A 7 -0.11 -14.24 4.62
CA VAL A 7 -0.49 -13.59 5.88
C VAL A 7 0.17 -12.21 5.96
N PHE A 8 -0.65 -11.17 5.81
CA PHE A 8 -0.23 -9.76 5.83
C PHE A 8 -0.42 -9.08 7.19
N ALA A 9 -1.01 -9.75 8.18
CA ALA A 9 -1.21 -9.21 9.52
C ALA A 9 -0.57 -10.15 10.57
N PRO A 10 0.23 -9.64 11.53
CA PRO A 10 0.87 -10.47 12.54
C PRO A 10 -0.13 -10.72 13.68
N VAL A 11 -1.24 -11.38 13.34
CA VAL A 11 -2.36 -11.67 14.23
C VAL A 11 -2.46 -13.19 14.34
N LYS A 12 -2.30 -13.71 15.56
CA LYS A 12 -2.20 -15.16 15.81
C LYS A 12 -3.34 -15.97 15.17
N PRO A 13 -4.63 -15.62 15.36
CA PRO A 13 -5.72 -16.30 14.66
C PRO A 13 -5.62 -16.30 13.13
N VAL A 14 -5.04 -15.26 12.51
CA VAL A 14 -4.88 -15.17 11.05
C VAL A 14 -3.80 -16.15 10.57
N VAL A 15 -2.69 -16.25 11.31
CA VAL A 15 -1.62 -17.21 11.01
C VAL A 15 -2.13 -18.65 11.16
N GLU A 16 -2.84 -18.94 12.26
CA GLU A 16 -3.39 -20.27 12.54
C GLU A 16 -4.48 -20.66 11.54
N GLN A 17 -5.34 -19.71 11.13
CA GLN A 17 -6.28 -19.94 10.03
C GLN A 17 -5.54 -20.22 8.73
N GLY A 18 -4.44 -19.52 8.46
CA GLY A 18 -3.63 -19.73 7.26
C GLY A 18 -3.12 -21.17 7.16
N ASP A 19 -2.60 -21.72 8.27
CA ASP A 19 -2.19 -23.13 8.36
C ASP A 19 -3.35 -24.09 8.10
N GLN A 20 -4.51 -23.84 8.70
CA GLN A 20 -5.68 -24.73 8.60
C GLN A 20 -6.25 -24.85 7.18
N ILE A 21 -6.08 -23.81 6.35
CA ILE A 21 -6.65 -23.79 5.00
C ILE A 21 -5.66 -24.25 3.92
N LEU A 22 -4.42 -24.60 4.28
CA LEU A 22 -3.43 -25.10 3.31
C LEU A 22 -3.87 -26.41 2.65
N GLY A 23 -3.53 -26.54 1.38
CA GLY A 23 -3.60 -27.78 0.62
C GLY A 23 -2.41 -28.69 0.94
N LYS A 24 -2.41 -29.88 0.33
CA LYS A 24 -1.21 -30.71 0.30
C LYS A 24 -0.14 -29.97 -0.50
N ASP A 25 1.09 -29.94 0.01
CA ASP A 25 2.24 -29.20 -0.50
C ASP A 25 2.06 -27.67 -0.47
N GLY A 26 1.13 -27.17 0.35
CA GLY A 26 0.83 -25.74 0.41
C GLY A 26 1.87 -24.92 1.18
N CYS A 27 2.07 -23.67 0.75
CA CYS A 27 2.96 -22.69 1.34
C CYS A 27 2.20 -21.63 2.15
N LEU A 28 2.54 -21.47 3.43
CA LEU A 28 2.19 -20.27 4.19
C LEU A 28 3.30 -19.24 4.05
N ASN A 29 3.01 -18.15 3.35
CA ASN A 29 3.89 -16.99 3.25
C ASN A 29 3.56 -15.98 4.35
N PHE A 30 4.52 -15.73 5.24
CA PHE A 30 4.39 -14.76 6.34
C PHE A 30 5.14 -13.46 6.01
N PHE A 31 4.38 -12.42 5.62
CA PHE A 31 4.90 -11.10 5.22
C PHE A 31 4.78 -10.05 6.35
N ALA A 32 3.93 -10.29 7.34
CA ALA A 32 3.35 -9.28 8.21
C ALA A 32 4.30 -8.52 9.17
N GLY A 33 5.59 -8.88 9.22
CA GLY A 33 6.63 -8.16 9.98
C GLY A 33 6.26 -7.82 11.43
N PRO A 34 6.13 -8.80 12.34
CA PRO A 34 5.75 -8.55 13.74
C PRO A 34 6.77 -7.67 14.46
N THR A 35 6.29 -6.71 15.27
CA THR A 35 7.15 -5.87 16.12
C THR A 35 7.46 -6.51 17.47
N ASP A 36 6.62 -7.44 17.94
CA ASP A 36 6.87 -8.23 19.15
C ASP A 36 7.81 -9.40 18.84
N PRO A 37 9.05 -9.43 19.38
CA PRO A 37 9.98 -10.51 19.15
C PRO A 37 9.53 -11.86 19.76
N LYS A 38 8.47 -11.88 20.56
CA LYS A 38 7.87 -13.09 21.13
C LYS A 38 6.62 -13.56 20.38
N PHE A 39 6.23 -12.87 19.31
CA PHE A 39 5.08 -13.25 18.50
C PHE A 39 5.20 -14.70 18.04
N SER A 40 4.16 -15.50 18.31
CA SER A 40 4.11 -16.92 17.96
C SER A 40 2.68 -17.38 17.71
N ALA A 41 2.54 -18.34 16.80
CA ALA A 41 1.28 -18.96 16.40
C ALA A 41 1.42 -20.49 16.40
N MET A 42 0.33 -21.22 16.64
CA MET A 42 0.31 -22.67 16.48
C MET A 42 0.42 -23.03 14.99
N PHE A 43 1.20 -24.05 14.67
CA PHE A 43 1.34 -24.58 13.31
C PHE A 43 1.28 -26.09 13.36
N ASN A 44 0.52 -26.72 12.47
CA ASN A 44 0.27 -28.15 12.51
C ASN A 44 1.42 -28.96 11.89
N PHE A 45 2.33 -29.47 12.73
CA PHE A 45 3.47 -30.28 12.29
C PHE A 45 3.08 -31.67 11.73
N TYR A 46 1.86 -32.15 11.96
CA TYR A 46 1.37 -33.33 11.24
C TYR A 46 1.25 -33.02 9.74
N ASN A 47 0.69 -31.85 9.40
CA ASN A 47 0.55 -31.42 8.00
C ASN A 47 1.92 -31.12 7.36
N VAL A 48 2.88 -30.61 8.13
CA VAL A 48 4.26 -30.45 7.65
C VAL A 48 4.81 -31.78 7.17
N HIS A 49 4.61 -32.83 7.96
CA HIS A 49 5.21 -34.14 7.67
C HIS A 49 4.44 -34.94 6.61
N TYR A 50 3.11 -35.02 6.72
CA TYR A 50 2.29 -35.92 5.90
C TYR A 50 1.61 -35.23 4.72
N SER A 51 1.43 -33.92 4.82
CA SER A 51 0.85 -33.10 3.75
C SER A 51 1.90 -32.19 3.10
N SER A 52 3.18 -32.26 3.48
CA SER A 52 4.26 -31.44 2.92
C SER A 52 4.01 -29.93 3.01
N THR A 53 3.20 -29.47 3.96
CA THR A 53 3.00 -28.02 4.14
C THR A 53 4.28 -27.36 4.62
N HIS A 54 4.52 -26.13 4.20
CA HIS A 54 5.71 -25.37 4.57
C HIS A 54 5.39 -23.91 4.85
N ILE A 55 6.28 -23.26 5.60
CA ILE A 55 6.16 -21.84 5.95
C ILE A 55 7.43 -21.13 5.50
N VAL A 56 7.26 -19.95 4.91
CA VAL A 56 8.35 -19.05 4.54
C VAL A 56 8.09 -17.66 5.10
N GLY A 57 9.12 -17.06 5.69
CA GLY A 57 9.11 -15.64 6.04
C GLY A 57 9.73 -14.85 4.90
N THR A 58 9.04 -13.83 4.40
CA THR A 58 9.58 -12.92 3.38
C THR A 58 9.63 -11.50 3.91
N SER A 59 10.75 -10.81 3.70
CA SER A 59 10.89 -9.40 4.03
C SER A 59 11.46 -8.63 2.84
N GLY A 60 10.73 -7.58 2.43
CA GLY A 60 11.14 -6.69 1.35
C GLY A 60 11.29 -7.38 -0.01
N GLY A 61 12.01 -6.70 -0.89
CA GLY A 61 12.46 -7.22 -2.18
C GLY A 61 13.90 -6.77 -2.43
N ASN A 62 14.57 -7.44 -3.35
CA ASN A 62 15.90 -7.10 -3.82
C ASN A 62 15.84 -6.21 -5.08
N THR A 63 17.01 -5.90 -5.64
CA THR A 63 17.10 -5.07 -6.86
C THR A 63 16.41 -5.71 -8.07
N GLU A 64 16.44 -7.04 -8.20
CA GLU A 64 15.81 -7.76 -9.30
C GLU A 64 14.29 -7.67 -9.21
N ASP A 65 13.70 -7.76 -8.00
CA ASP A 65 12.26 -7.57 -7.77
C ASP A 65 11.80 -6.16 -8.20
N MET A 66 12.64 -5.14 -7.98
CA MET A 66 12.37 -3.77 -8.44
C MET A 66 12.44 -3.64 -9.95
N VAL A 67 13.40 -4.29 -10.61
CA VAL A 67 13.50 -4.33 -12.08
C VAL A 67 12.26 -5.02 -12.67
N GLU A 68 11.88 -6.17 -12.15
CA GLU A 68 10.68 -6.89 -12.59
C GLU A 68 9.41 -6.04 -12.41
N SER A 69 9.28 -5.37 -11.26
CA SER A 69 8.15 -4.47 -11.00
C SER A 69 8.09 -3.33 -12.03
N LEU A 70 9.23 -2.75 -12.41
CA LEU A 70 9.33 -1.72 -13.46
C LEU A 70 8.95 -2.25 -14.84
N ASP A 71 9.37 -3.47 -15.17
CA ASP A 71 9.02 -4.12 -16.44
C ASP A 71 7.51 -4.39 -16.51
N LEU A 72 6.91 -4.90 -15.43
CA LEU A 72 5.47 -5.12 -15.34
C LEU A 72 4.66 -3.82 -15.44
N MET A 73 5.12 -2.74 -14.80
CA MET A 73 4.51 -1.41 -14.93
C MET A 73 4.62 -0.88 -16.36
N SER A 74 5.80 -0.99 -16.96
CA SER A 74 6.06 -0.54 -18.33
C SER A 74 5.22 -1.32 -19.36
N ALA A 75 5.02 -2.61 -19.11
CA ALA A 75 4.14 -3.48 -19.89
C ALA A 75 2.64 -3.31 -19.57
N LYS A 76 2.27 -2.35 -18.68
CA LYS A 76 0.90 -2.09 -18.21
C LYS A 76 0.20 -3.32 -17.60
N ARG A 77 0.98 -4.26 -17.06
CA ARG A 77 0.47 -5.45 -16.37
C ARG A 77 0.03 -5.14 -14.95
N ILE A 78 0.68 -4.17 -14.32
CA ILE A 78 0.33 -3.64 -12.99
C ILE A 78 0.28 -2.12 -13.02
N ASN A 79 -0.56 -1.54 -12.18
CA ASN A 79 -0.65 -0.09 -12.00
C ASN A 79 -0.67 0.25 -10.50
N PRO A 80 0.45 0.70 -9.91
CA PRO A 80 0.52 1.00 -8.48
C PRO A 80 -0.25 2.26 -8.10
N ALA A 81 -0.64 3.11 -9.06
CA ALA A 81 -1.39 4.33 -8.78
C ALA A 81 -2.74 4.04 -8.10
N ALA A 82 -3.31 2.85 -8.33
CA ALA A 82 -4.52 2.37 -7.66
C ALA A 82 -4.38 2.26 -6.13
N MET A 83 -3.16 2.20 -5.60
CA MET A 83 -2.92 2.16 -4.16
C MET A 83 -2.90 3.55 -3.53
N ILE A 84 -2.67 4.61 -4.31
CA ILE A 84 -2.56 5.99 -3.83
C ILE A 84 -3.98 6.47 -3.50
N THR A 85 -4.18 6.80 -2.23
CA THR A 85 -5.47 7.28 -1.72
C THR A 85 -5.40 8.71 -1.24
N HIS A 86 -4.22 9.17 -0.82
CA HIS A 86 -4.00 10.50 -0.29
C HIS A 86 -2.73 11.10 -0.88
N VAL A 87 -2.76 12.42 -1.09
CA VAL A 87 -1.63 13.23 -1.56
C VAL A 87 -1.43 14.40 -0.60
N GLY A 88 -0.19 14.70 -0.25
CA GLY A 88 0.16 15.81 0.64
C GLY A 88 1.56 16.36 0.36
N GLY A 89 1.88 17.45 1.04
CA GLY A 89 3.16 18.13 1.04
C GLY A 89 4.00 17.79 2.27
N ILE A 90 5.21 18.37 2.33
CA ILE A 90 6.18 18.10 3.40
C ILE A 90 5.66 18.51 4.79
N ASP A 91 4.86 19.57 4.85
CA ASP A 91 4.20 20.10 6.03
C ASP A 91 3.21 19.12 6.67
N SER A 92 2.67 18.17 5.89
CA SER A 92 1.74 17.16 6.39
C SER A 92 2.43 15.94 7.04
N VAL A 93 3.74 15.76 6.87
CA VAL A 93 4.45 14.50 7.23
C VAL A 93 4.40 14.18 8.72
N ILE A 94 4.64 15.19 9.57
CA ILE A 94 4.74 14.98 11.02
C ILE A 94 3.42 14.47 11.58
N GLU A 95 2.33 15.17 11.27
CA GLU A 95 0.97 14.82 11.72
C GLU A 95 0.56 13.46 11.14
N THR A 96 0.76 13.27 9.83
CA THR A 96 0.41 12.02 9.14
C THR A 96 1.11 10.82 9.76
N THR A 97 2.40 10.95 10.10
CA THR A 97 3.18 9.86 10.68
C THR A 97 2.72 9.52 12.10
N LEU A 98 2.48 10.53 12.93
CA LEU A 98 2.02 10.35 14.31
C LEU A 98 0.61 9.73 14.39
N ASN A 99 -0.26 10.03 13.43
CA ASN A 99 -1.65 9.58 13.40
C ASN A 99 -1.95 8.51 12.35
N LEU A 100 -0.95 7.97 11.66
CA LEU A 100 -1.12 7.06 10.52
C LEU A 100 -2.16 5.93 10.75
N PRO A 101 -2.21 5.24 11.91
CA PRO A 101 -3.20 4.18 12.14
C PRO A 101 -4.67 4.67 12.16
N LYS A 102 -4.90 5.96 12.37
CA LYS A 102 -6.23 6.59 12.42
C LYS A 102 -6.65 7.19 11.08
N ILE A 103 -5.72 7.33 10.13
CA ILE A 103 -5.97 7.93 8.82
C ILE A 103 -6.38 6.80 7.85
N PRO A 104 -7.64 6.77 7.37
CA PRO A 104 -8.13 5.70 6.51
C PRO A 104 -7.42 5.67 5.13
N GLY A 105 -7.71 4.66 4.34
CA GLY A 105 -7.17 4.50 2.98
C GLY A 105 -5.83 3.77 2.92
N GLY A 106 -5.35 3.52 1.70
CA GLY A 106 -4.11 2.80 1.40
C GLY A 106 -2.87 3.69 1.52
N LYS A 107 -2.21 3.92 0.38
CA LYS A 107 -0.95 4.67 0.30
C LYS A 107 -1.18 6.17 0.40
N LYS A 108 -0.32 6.84 1.18
CA LYS A 108 -0.20 8.30 1.32
C LYS A 108 1.06 8.72 0.56
N LEU A 109 0.92 9.54 -0.47
CA LEU A 109 2.02 10.06 -1.27
C LEU A 109 2.36 11.47 -0.81
N ILE A 110 3.63 11.71 -0.50
CA ILE A 110 4.11 13.01 -0.03
C ILE A 110 5.08 13.59 -1.06
N TYR A 111 4.80 14.82 -1.49
CA TYR A 111 5.72 15.63 -2.27
C TYR A 111 6.54 16.52 -1.34
N THR A 112 7.85 16.32 -1.32
CA THR A 112 8.76 16.99 -0.38
C THR A 112 9.00 18.46 -0.68
N ASN A 113 8.61 18.93 -1.86
CA ASN A 113 8.97 20.25 -2.38
C ASN A 113 7.81 21.26 -2.31
N ILE A 114 6.66 20.85 -1.79
CA ILE A 114 5.44 21.67 -1.72
C ILE A 114 4.86 21.64 -0.31
N ASN A 115 4.08 22.67 0.01
CA ASN A 115 3.20 22.69 1.17
C ASN A 115 1.77 22.35 0.74
N MET A 116 1.20 21.33 1.35
CA MET A 116 -0.14 20.87 1.07
C MET A 116 -0.60 19.93 2.20
N GLU A 117 -1.74 20.23 2.81
CA GLU A 117 -2.35 19.31 3.76
C GLU A 117 -2.62 17.93 3.14
N LEU A 118 -2.42 16.86 3.92
CA LEU A 118 -2.72 15.51 3.45
C LEU A 118 -4.20 15.42 3.11
N THR A 119 -4.50 15.17 1.84
CA THR A 119 -5.87 15.18 1.34
C THR A 119 -6.17 13.88 0.62
N ALA A 120 -7.31 13.25 0.97
CA ALA A 120 -7.82 12.11 0.24
C ALA A 120 -8.21 12.52 -1.18
N ILE A 121 -7.86 11.69 -2.16
CA ILE A 121 -8.21 11.95 -3.57
C ILE A 121 -9.73 12.09 -3.75
N SER A 122 -10.52 11.32 -2.99
CA SER A 122 -11.98 11.41 -2.95
C SER A 122 -12.51 12.79 -2.56
N ASP A 123 -11.72 13.56 -1.81
CA ASP A 123 -12.13 14.83 -1.23
C ASP A 123 -11.74 16.02 -2.12
N PHE A 124 -10.99 15.80 -3.20
CA PHE A 124 -10.58 16.86 -4.12
C PHE A 124 -11.77 17.63 -4.68
N LYS A 125 -12.86 16.94 -5.03
CA LYS A 125 -14.07 17.60 -5.56
C LYS A 125 -14.73 18.51 -4.53
N GLU A 126 -14.75 18.11 -3.27
CA GLU A 126 -15.32 18.92 -2.19
C GLU A 126 -14.44 20.15 -1.91
N LYS A 127 -13.13 19.94 -1.73
CA LYS A 127 -12.17 21.05 -1.54
C LYS A 127 -12.08 21.98 -2.75
N GLY A 128 -12.33 21.45 -3.95
CA GLY A 128 -12.39 22.21 -5.18
C GLY A 128 -13.46 23.29 -5.21
N LYS A 129 -14.49 23.21 -4.36
CA LYS A 129 -15.51 24.26 -4.24
C LYS A 129 -14.94 25.59 -3.73
N THR A 130 -13.84 25.55 -2.98
CA THR A 130 -13.22 26.73 -2.36
C THR A 130 -11.76 26.94 -2.77
N ASN A 131 -11.11 25.93 -3.36
CA ASN A 131 -9.71 26.00 -3.76
C ASN A 131 -9.53 25.56 -5.24
N PRO A 132 -9.10 26.47 -6.14
CA PRO A 132 -8.89 26.16 -7.56
C PRO A 132 -7.90 25.01 -7.85
N LEU A 133 -6.87 24.83 -7.01
CA LEU A 133 -5.90 23.74 -7.14
C LEU A 133 -6.64 22.39 -7.07
N PHE A 134 -7.46 22.21 -6.03
CA PHE A 134 -8.23 20.98 -5.83
C PHE A 134 -9.32 20.80 -6.88
N ALA A 135 -9.92 21.89 -7.37
CA ALA A 135 -10.91 21.82 -8.45
C ALA A 135 -10.30 21.20 -9.70
N LYS A 136 -9.11 21.68 -10.09
CA LYS A 136 -8.44 21.17 -11.29
C LYS A 136 -7.90 19.75 -11.10
N LEU A 137 -7.37 19.42 -9.92
CA LEU A 137 -6.96 18.06 -9.58
C LEU A 137 -8.14 17.08 -9.64
N ALA A 138 -9.33 17.49 -9.16
CA ALA A 138 -10.53 16.67 -9.24
C ALA A 138 -10.91 16.35 -10.70
N GLU A 139 -10.86 17.34 -11.61
CA GLU A 139 -11.13 17.12 -13.04
C GLU A 139 -10.16 16.12 -13.66
N ILE A 140 -8.85 16.30 -13.42
CA ILE A 140 -7.80 15.43 -13.98
C ILE A 140 -7.99 14.00 -13.49
N VAL A 141 -8.22 13.82 -12.19
CA VAL A 141 -8.39 12.50 -11.59
C VAL A 141 -9.70 11.84 -12.03
N GLU A 142 -10.80 12.59 -12.17
CA GLU A 142 -12.08 12.08 -12.70
C GLU A 142 -11.94 11.57 -14.14
N ALA A 143 -11.16 12.26 -14.97
CA ALA A 143 -10.81 11.81 -16.32
C ALA A 143 -9.89 10.56 -16.36
N ASN A 144 -9.23 10.23 -15.23
CA ASN A 144 -8.28 9.12 -15.10
C ASN A 144 -8.77 8.05 -14.10
N ASN A 145 -10.05 7.70 -14.16
CA ASN A 145 -10.68 6.63 -13.36
C ASN A 145 -10.59 6.83 -11.84
N GLY A 146 -10.48 8.07 -11.36
CA GLY A 146 -10.34 8.35 -9.94
C GLY A 146 -8.94 8.10 -9.40
N LEU A 147 -7.93 7.88 -10.26
CA LEU A 147 -6.57 7.56 -9.87
C LEU A 147 -5.61 8.75 -9.98
N TRP A 148 -4.59 8.75 -9.12
CA TRP A 148 -3.46 9.66 -9.27
C TRP A 148 -2.71 9.35 -10.57
N CYS A 149 -2.25 10.39 -11.27
CA CYS A 149 -1.59 10.23 -12.59
C CYS A 149 -0.55 11.33 -12.83
N ALA A 150 0.26 11.14 -13.88
CA ALA A 150 1.35 12.06 -14.22
C ALA A 150 0.88 13.49 -14.53
N GLU A 151 -0.31 13.64 -15.12
CA GLU A 151 -0.90 14.97 -15.37
C GLU A 151 -1.25 15.68 -14.05
N ALA A 152 -1.84 14.96 -13.10
CA ALA A 152 -2.19 15.50 -11.78
C ALA A 152 -0.93 15.89 -10.99
N GLU A 153 0.11 15.05 -11.03
CA GLU A 153 1.41 15.34 -10.42
C GLU A 153 2.05 16.59 -11.03
N LYS A 154 2.13 16.67 -12.36
CA LYS A 154 2.69 17.83 -13.04
C LYS A 154 1.94 19.11 -12.67
N TYR A 155 0.62 19.08 -12.73
CA TYR A 155 -0.22 20.21 -12.36
C TYR A 155 0.00 20.63 -10.90
N LEU A 156 0.05 19.66 -9.97
CA LEU A 156 0.31 19.93 -8.57
C LEU A 156 1.65 20.63 -8.36
N LEU A 157 2.74 20.13 -8.96
CA LEU A 157 4.08 20.69 -8.79
C LEU A 157 4.23 22.08 -9.41
N GLU A 158 3.44 22.42 -10.43
CA GLU A 158 3.44 23.74 -11.08
C GLU A 158 2.59 24.78 -10.32
N ASN A 159 1.64 24.36 -9.48
CA ASN A 159 0.61 25.25 -8.91
C ASN A 159 0.50 25.23 -7.38
N ALA A 160 1.14 24.27 -6.69
CA ALA A 160 1.17 24.23 -5.24
C ALA A 160 2.18 25.24 -4.67
N ASP A 161 1.94 25.65 -3.43
CA ASP A 161 2.87 26.51 -2.70
C ASP A 161 4.20 25.77 -2.50
N SER A 162 5.30 26.39 -2.93
CA SER A 162 6.65 25.85 -2.72
C SER A 162 6.96 25.74 -1.23
N ALA A 163 7.62 24.65 -0.84
CA ALA A 163 8.20 24.51 0.50
C ALA A 163 9.51 25.30 0.70
N HIS A 164 10.00 25.91 -0.38
CA HIS A 164 11.20 26.75 -0.46
C HIS A 164 10.86 28.18 -0.87
#